data_AF-A0A6B9V085-F1
#
_entry.id   AF-A0A6B9V085-F1
#
_cell.length_a   1.000
_cell.length_b   1.000
_cell.length_c   1.000
_cell.angle_alpha   90.00
_cell.angle_beta   90.00
_cell.angle_gamma   90.00
#
_symmetry.space_group_name_H-M   'P 1'
#
loop_
_entity.id
_entity.type
_entity.pdbx_description
1 polymer ?
#
loop_
_entity_poly.entity_id
_entity_poly.type
_entity_poly.pdbx_seq_one_letter_code
_entity_poly.pdbx_strand_id
1 'polypeptide(L)'
;MENKSTDIIITPSEVTNSSEDIVKIITNSLSIPRSILPSSEDIKIALSLLPRELNLISPRLRDKFIAKTCVAISVGLFDGAIIYIWNSVIKELRFRVHSFGMEMIKNVLGNKKDDDFLDEIKDADLLKLSYQLNILSEQGFFYLNQCREMRNNASVAHPTKIEIDDRELITFISRCCKYGLSHDNATKGIDMKVFISMLENETTTMDNLSTMSDSIKNTFDLQQELVMKILYSNYVDESSSTTKRNNSLELAKLLKPILTNKIETSFIEKHNRLSVIGDTTASSTSRKFFESIGLLNRLNDVEKVAIFKKAITQLTDAHLGLNNFYNEPVFAERLYEISKQITPIPEIIIPEYVEVIFTCYLGNDYGVSNNAMSYYKDMLKNLTPKGLEFIFDYIEKNEQLISKVLATPWKKAILVVLVEDYASSSLLTRAQENKLREIKHKYSI
;
A
#
# COMPACT_ATOMS: atom_id res chain seq x y z
N MET A 1 26.05 -20.85 -7.95
CA MET A 1 25.64 -22.13 -7.31
C MET A 1 24.25 -21.92 -6.76
N GLU A 2 23.24 -22.46 -7.41
CA GLU A 2 21.88 -22.50 -6.87
C GLU A 2 21.90 -23.27 -5.55
N ASN A 3 21.53 -22.60 -4.46
CA ASN A 3 21.38 -23.22 -3.16
C ASN A 3 20.15 -24.14 -3.26
N LYS A 4 20.35 -25.42 -3.61
CA LYS A 4 19.32 -26.44 -3.42
C LYS A 4 18.94 -26.40 -1.95
N SER A 5 17.74 -25.91 -1.66
CA SER A 5 17.20 -25.85 -0.31
C SER A 5 16.94 -27.29 0.16
N THR A 6 17.95 -27.93 0.71
CA THR A 6 17.83 -29.21 1.37
C THR A 6 17.29 -28.98 2.77
N ASP A 7 16.21 -29.67 3.10
CA ASP A 7 15.71 -29.73 4.47
C ASP A 7 16.81 -30.25 5.41
N ILE A 8 16.86 -29.66 6.60
CA ILE A 8 17.79 -30.10 7.65
C ILE A 8 17.30 -31.45 8.14
N ILE A 9 18.20 -32.43 8.14
CA ILE A 9 17.98 -33.77 8.69
C ILE A 9 19.05 -33.99 9.77
N ILE A 10 18.63 -34.40 10.96
CA ILE A 10 19.51 -34.77 12.08
C ILE A 10 19.10 -36.18 12.51
N THR A 11 20.06 -37.11 12.63
CA THR A 11 19.85 -38.47 13.16
C THR A 11 20.12 -38.48 14.67
N PRO A 12 19.09 -38.35 15.54
CA PRO A 12 19.31 -38.05 16.95
C PRO A 12 20.12 -39.14 17.66
N SER A 13 19.86 -40.41 17.35
CA SER A 13 20.46 -41.57 18.01
C SER A 13 21.98 -41.67 17.83
N GLU A 14 22.50 -41.39 16.64
CA GLU A 14 23.94 -41.44 16.36
C GLU A 14 24.68 -40.30 17.05
N VAL A 15 24.05 -39.11 17.05
CA VAL A 15 24.58 -37.90 17.68
C VAL A 15 24.59 -38.05 19.20
N THR A 16 23.51 -38.53 19.83
CA THR A 16 23.44 -38.70 21.29
C THR A 16 24.38 -39.76 21.83
N ASN A 17 24.58 -40.86 21.10
CA ASN A 17 25.51 -41.90 21.56
C ASN A 17 26.94 -41.37 21.61
N SER A 18 27.35 -40.65 20.56
CA SER A 18 28.69 -40.08 20.46
C SER A 18 28.93 -38.97 21.49
N SER A 19 27.92 -38.14 21.77
CA SER A 19 28.05 -37.05 22.73
C SER A 19 28.03 -37.52 24.19
N GLU A 20 27.22 -38.52 24.52
CA GLU A 20 27.15 -39.05 25.89
C GLU A 20 28.49 -39.65 26.33
N ASP A 21 29.22 -40.30 25.42
CA ASP A 21 30.55 -40.82 25.71
C ASP A 21 31.54 -39.68 26.04
N ILE A 22 31.52 -38.58 25.28
CA ILE A 22 32.35 -37.40 25.52
C ILE A 22 32.04 -36.79 26.90
N VAL A 23 30.76 -36.60 27.20
CA VAL A 23 30.33 -36.00 28.47
C VAL A 23 30.73 -36.88 29.65
N LYS A 24 30.55 -38.21 29.56
CA LYS A 24 30.98 -39.16 30.59
C LYS A 24 32.49 -39.12 30.83
N ILE A 25 33.29 -39.10 29.76
CA ILE A 25 34.75 -39.02 29.87
C ILE A 25 35.17 -37.76 30.64
N ILE A 26 34.59 -36.61 30.30
CA ILE A 26 34.93 -35.33 30.93
C ILE A 26 34.45 -35.29 32.39
N THR A 27 33.20 -35.65 32.65
CA THR A 27 32.61 -35.58 34.01
C THR A 27 33.31 -36.53 34.99
N ASN A 28 33.65 -37.74 34.55
CA ASN A 28 34.46 -38.67 35.33
C ASN A 28 35.88 -38.14 35.58
N SER A 29 36.52 -37.54 34.57
CA SER A 29 37.86 -36.97 34.71
C SER A 29 37.90 -35.78 35.68
N LEU A 30 36.82 -34.99 35.73
CA LEU A 30 36.65 -33.87 36.66
C LEU A 30 36.08 -34.29 38.02
N SER A 31 35.70 -35.56 38.19
CA SER A 31 35.02 -36.08 39.40
C SER A 31 33.74 -35.31 39.78
N ILE A 32 32.97 -34.91 38.77
CA ILE A 32 31.69 -34.20 38.94
C ILE A 32 30.52 -35.05 38.42
N PRO A 33 29.29 -34.91 38.97
CA PRO A 33 28.14 -35.67 38.51
C PRO A 33 27.74 -35.33 37.07
N ARG A 34 27.34 -36.33 36.27
CA ARG A 34 26.75 -36.13 34.93
C ARG A 34 25.44 -35.32 34.96
N SER A 35 24.73 -35.34 36.09
CA SER A 35 23.46 -34.65 36.30
C SER A 35 23.56 -33.12 36.31
N ILE A 36 24.77 -32.55 36.25
CA ILE A 36 24.97 -31.11 36.02
C ILE A 36 24.51 -30.67 34.63
N LEU A 37 24.33 -31.62 33.71
CA LEU A 37 23.81 -31.42 32.35
C LEU A 37 22.47 -32.16 32.20
N PRO A 38 21.60 -31.73 31.26
CA PRO A 38 20.33 -32.38 30.95
C PRO A 38 20.46 -33.88 30.69
N SER A 39 19.38 -34.63 30.92
CA SER A 39 19.40 -36.08 30.73
C SER A 39 19.62 -36.45 29.26
N SER A 40 20.14 -37.65 29.00
CA SER A 40 20.32 -38.12 27.62
C SER A 40 18.98 -38.21 26.85
N GLU A 41 17.87 -38.43 27.56
CA GLU A 41 16.53 -38.44 26.97
C GLU A 41 16.11 -37.03 26.55
N ASP A 42 16.31 -36.02 27.40
CA ASP A 42 16.01 -34.61 27.05
C ASP A 42 16.81 -34.17 25.82
N ILE A 43 18.09 -34.50 25.77
CA ILE A 43 18.96 -34.21 24.62
C ILE A 43 18.42 -34.89 23.36
N LYS A 44 18.04 -36.16 23.45
CA LYS A 44 17.52 -36.93 22.31
C LYS A 44 16.20 -36.37 21.80
N ILE A 45 15.27 -36.01 22.69
CA ILE A 45 13.99 -35.40 22.34
C ILE A 45 14.23 -34.04 21.68
N ALA A 46 15.05 -33.18 22.27
CA ALA A 46 15.38 -31.88 21.70
C ALA A 46 15.97 -32.02 20.29
N LEU A 47 16.95 -32.90 20.09
CA LEU A 47 17.54 -33.18 18.77
C LEU A 47 16.52 -33.71 17.76
N SER A 48 15.53 -34.51 18.19
CA SER A 48 14.51 -35.05 17.30
C SER A 48 13.51 -34.00 16.81
N LEU A 49 13.21 -32.99 17.63
CA LEU A 49 12.28 -31.91 17.30
C LEU A 49 12.95 -30.76 16.54
N LEU A 50 14.26 -30.58 16.72
CA LEU A 50 15.03 -29.46 16.18
C LEU A 50 14.90 -29.29 14.65
N PRO A 51 14.94 -30.35 13.80
CA PRO A 51 14.79 -30.20 12.35
C PRO A 51 13.52 -29.47 11.94
N ARG A 52 12.39 -29.76 12.60
CA ARG A 52 11.11 -29.11 12.32
C ARG A 52 11.21 -27.60 12.49
N GLU A 53 11.83 -27.15 13.57
CA GLU A 53 11.94 -25.73 13.89
C GLU A 53 13.00 -25.04 13.01
N LEU A 54 14.15 -25.66 12.78
CA LEU A 54 15.21 -25.08 11.95
C LEU A 54 14.84 -24.97 10.47
N ASN A 55 13.92 -25.81 9.97
CA ASN A 55 13.43 -25.70 8.60
C ASN A 55 12.58 -24.44 8.37
N LEU A 56 12.09 -23.77 9.43
CA LEU A 56 11.47 -22.44 9.33
C LEU A 56 12.49 -21.34 9.03
N ILE A 57 13.76 -21.56 9.35
CA ILE A 57 14.83 -20.57 9.17
C ILE A 57 15.18 -20.47 7.69
N SER A 58 15.19 -19.23 7.17
CA SER A 58 15.64 -18.97 5.81
C SER A 58 17.07 -19.49 5.59
N PRO A 59 17.37 -20.19 4.46
CA PRO A 59 18.71 -20.72 4.21
C PRO A 59 19.85 -19.72 4.38
N ARG A 60 19.62 -18.44 4.04
CA ARG A 60 20.59 -17.34 4.24
C ARG A 60 21.00 -17.14 5.70
N LEU A 61 20.10 -17.47 6.64
CA LEU A 61 20.24 -17.22 8.08
C LEU A 61 20.77 -18.45 8.85
N ARG A 62 20.97 -19.58 8.19
CA ARG A 62 21.58 -20.80 8.76
C ARG A 62 23.10 -20.61 8.92
N ASP A 63 23.49 -19.65 9.75
CA ASP A 63 24.87 -19.22 9.93
C ASP A 63 25.60 -20.01 11.04
N LYS A 64 26.83 -19.58 11.36
CA LYS A 64 27.66 -20.22 12.38
C LYS A 64 26.98 -20.34 13.75
N PHE A 65 26.04 -19.45 14.09
CA PHE A 65 25.36 -19.50 15.38
C PHE A 65 24.30 -20.60 15.40
N ILE A 66 23.56 -20.80 14.31
CA ILE A 66 22.63 -21.93 14.17
C ILE A 66 23.37 -23.27 14.26
N ALA A 67 24.55 -23.38 13.60
CA ALA A 67 25.39 -24.56 13.72
C ALA A 67 25.86 -24.80 15.17
N LYS A 68 26.32 -23.75 15.86
CA LYS A 68 26.71 -23.82 17.28
C LYS A 68 25.55 -24.18 18.19
N THR A 69 24.33 -23.72 17.91
CA THR A 69 23.11 -24.14 18.63
C THR A 69 22.94 -25.65 18.54
N CYS A 70 23.03 -26.24 17.34
CA CYS A 70 22.89 -27.69 17.16
C CYS A 70 23.94 -28.48 17.94
N VAL A 71 25.21 -28.05 17.86
CA VAL A 71 26.32 -28.69 18.59
C VAL A 71 26.11 -28.57 20.11
N ALA A 72 25.73 -27.40 20.61
CA ALA A 72 25.50 -27.17 22.04
C ALA A 72 24.39 -28.08 22.57
N ILE A 73 23.27 -28.21 21.84
CA ILE A 73 22.18 -29.14 22.20
C ILE A 73 22.70 -30.58 22.26
N SER A 74 23.52 -31.00 21.28
CA SER A 74 24.00 -32.39 21.22
C SER A 74 24.79 -32.83 22.44
N VAL A 75 25.48 -31.91 23.12
CA VAL A 75 26.28 -32.19 24.33
C VAL A 75 25.60 -31.72 25.62
N GLY A 76 24.33 -31.30 25.56
CA GLY A 76 23.55 -30.88 26.73
C GLY A 76 23.78 -29.44 27.20
N LEU A 77 24.49 -28.60 26.44
CA LEU A 77 24.71 -27.18 26.76
C LEU A 77 23.52 -26.33 26.29
N PHE A 78 22.34 -26.53 26.90
CA PHE A 78 21.09 -25.89 26.51
C PHE A 78 21.12 -24.36 26.74
N ASP A 79 21.79 -23.92 27.81
CA ASP A 79 22.10 -22.52 28.10
C ASP A 79 22.90 -21.87 26.96
N GLY A 80 23.95 -22.54 26.48
CA GLY A 80 24.75 -22.11 25.34
C GLY A 80 23.92 -22.06 24.05
N ALA A 81 23.08 -23.08 23.82
CA ALA A 81 22.20 -23.16 22.66
C ALA A 81 21.25 -21.96 22.56
N ILE A 82 20.64 -21.56 23.69
CA ILE A 82 19.79 -20.36 23.81
C ILE A 82 20.57 -19.10 23.42
N ILE A 83 21.78 -18.92 23.93
CA ILE A 83 22.61 -17.74 23.62
C ILE A 83 22.91 -17.69 22.12
N TYR A 84 23.30 -18.81 21.52
CA TYR A 84 23.67 -18.84 20.11
C TYR A 84 22.50 -18.52 19.19
N ILE A 85 21.33 -19.15 19.37
CA ILE A 85 20.20 -18.88 18.48
C ILE A 85 19.63 -17.46 18.69
N TRP A 86 19.65 -16.96 19.94
CA TRP A 86 19.28 -15.58 20.23
C TRP A 86 20.19 -14.58 19.50
N ASN A 87 21.50 -14.85 19.44
CA ASN A 87 22.43 -14.00 18.69
C ASN A 87 22.10 -13.97 17.19
N SER A 88 21.63 -15.07 16.59
CA SER A 88 21.12 -15.07 15.21
C SER A 88 19.91 -14.15 15.06
N VAL A 89 18.96 -14.19 16.00
CA VAL A 89 17.76 -13.32 16.00
C VAL A 89 18.17 -11.85 16.08
N ILE A 90 19.02 -11.47 17.04
CA ILE A 90 19.45 -10.08 17.23
C ILE A 90 20.22 -9.57 16.02
N LYS A 91 21.10 -10.39 15.43
CA LYS A 91 21.84 -10.05 14.22
C LYS A 91 20.90 -9.77 13.05
N GLU A 92 19.88 -10.60 12.84
CA GLU A 92 18.91 -10.39 11.76
C GLU A 92 18.02 -9.18 12.01
N LEU A 93 17.55 -8.96 13.26
CA LEU A 93 16.78 -7.76 13.60
C LEU A 93 17.58 -6.47 13.38
N ARG A 94 18.85 -6.44 13.79
CA ARG A 94 19.75 -5.30 13.50
C ARG A 94 19.90 -5.06 12.01
N PHE A 95 20.11 -6.11 11.22
CA PHE A 95 20.20 -6.00 9.77
C PHE A 95 18.92 -5.40 9.16
N ARG A 96 17.74 -5.86 9.59
CA ARG A 96 16.46 -5.33 9.13
C ARG A 96 16.25 -3.88 9.54
N VAL A 97 16.52 -3.54 10.80
CA VAL A 97 16.43 -2.15 11.28
C VAL A 97 17.38 -1.24 10.48
N HIS A 98 18.63 -1.63 10.28
CA HIS A 98 19.57 -0.87 9.45
C HIS A 98 19.06 -0.66 8.02
N SER A 99 18.34 -1.64 7.46
CA SER A 99 17.80 -1.55 6.11
C SER A 99 16.70 -0.49 5.95
N PHE A 100 16.11 0.02 7.04
CA PHE A 100 15.16 1.17 6.98
C PHE A 100 15.86 2.51 6.74
N GLY A 101 17.16 2.60 7.03
CA GLY A 101 17.90 3.86 7.01
C GLY A 101 17.61 4.77 8.21
N MET A 102 18.61 5.56 8.59
CA MET A 102 18.56 6.41 9.79
C MET A 102 17.45 7.46 9.75
N GLU A 103 17.10 8.00 8.59
CA GLU A 103 16.05 9.01 8.45
C GLU A 103 14.67 8.47 8.85
N MET A 104 14.32 7.27 8.39
CA MET A 104 13.05 6.63 8.74
C MET A 104 13.00 6.28 10.23
N ILE A 105 14.11 5.76 10.76
CA ILE A 105 14.26 5.47 12.19
C ILE A 105 14.06 6.75 13.02
N LYS A 106 14.68 7.86 12.64
CA LYS A 106 14.53 9.15 13.32
C LYS A 106 13.09 9.67 13.24
N ASN A 107 12.41 9.51 12.10
CA ASN A 107 11.01 9.91 11.96
C ASN A 107 10.11 9.14 12.95
N VAL A 108 10.26 7.82 13.03
CA VAL A 108 9.48 6.97 13.95
C VAL A 108 9.82 7.25 15.42
N LEU A 109 11.08 7.58 15.74
CA LEU A 109 11.54 7.89 17.09
C LEU A 109 11.41 9.39 17.48
N GLY A 110 10.93 10.26 16.59
CA GLY A 110 10.73 11.68 16.85
C GLY A 110 12.00 12.54 16.93
N ASN A 111 13.03 12.24 16.13
CA ASN A 111 14.27 13.03 15.95
C ASN A 111 15.16 13.20 17.21
N LYS A 112 15.11 12.30 18.19
CA LYS A 112 15.85 12.41 19.48
C LYS A 112 17.10 11.53 19.62
N LYS A 113 17.64 10.97 18.53
CA LYS A 113 18.73 9.98 18.61
C LYS A 113 19.90 10.40 17.71
N ASP A 114 21.11 10.29 18.28
CA ASP A 114 22.38 10.47 17.55
C ASP A 114 22.54 9.39 16.48
N ASP A 115 23.38 9.65 15.47
CA ASP A 115 23.52 8.76 14.32
C ASP A 115 24.06 7.37 14.66
N ASP A 116 24.82 7.26 15.75
CA ASP A 116 25.50 6.02 16.16
C ASP A 116 24.68 5.19 17.17
N PHE A 117 23.44 5.59 17.50
CA PHE A 117 22.67 4.94 18.57
C PHE A 117 22.36 3.46 18.30
N LEU A 118 22.40 3.04 17.04
CA LEU A 118 22.18 1.64 16.64
C LEU A 118 23.33 0.73 17.04
N ASP A 119 24.56 1.24 17.16
CA ASP A 119 25.72 0.44 17.51
C ASP A 119 25.63 -0.02 18.97
N GLU A 120 25.12 0.84 19.84
CA GLU A 120 24.98 0.56 21.29
C GLU A 120 23.58 0.14 21.72
N ILE A 121 22.63 -0.04 20.78
CA ILE A 121 21.25 -0.37 21.13
C ILE A 121 21.19 -1.70 21.90
N LYS A 122 20.50 -1.71 23.04
CA LYS A 122 20.28 -2.93 23.81
C LYS A 122 19.20 -3.80 23.14
N ASP A 123 19.26 -5.12 23.33
CA ASP A 123 18.27 -6.07 22.78
C ASP A 123 16.82 -5.64 23.09
N ALA A 124 16.58 -5.09 24.28
CA ALA A 124 15.27 -4.60 24.69
C ALA A 124 14.76 -3.43 23.85
N ASP A 125 15.63 -2.47 23.56
CA ASP A 125 15.30 -1.30 22.76
C ASP A 125 15.24 -1.66 21.27
N LEU A 126 16.06 -2.61 20.82
CA LEU A 126 16.00 -3.15 19.46
C LEU A 126 14.65 -3.83 19.18
N LEU A 127 14.13 -4.64 20.12
CA LEU A 127 12.82 -5.25 19.97
C LEU A 127 11.71 -4.20 19.90
N LYS A 128 11.76 -3.18 20.76
CA LYS A 128 10.78 -2.07 20.75
C LYS A 128 10.83 -1.32 19.42
N LEU A 129 12.03 -0.98 18.95
CA LEU A 129 12.22 -0.31 17.66
C LEU A 129 11.72 -1.18 16.51
N SER A 130 12.04 -2.47 16.52
CA SER A 130 11.57 -3.42 15.50
C SER A 130 10.04 -3.51 15.45
N TYR A 131 9.39 -3.46 16.61
CA TYR A 131 7.92 -3.39 16.69
C TYR A 131 7.38 -2.05 16.14
N GLN A 132 7.97 -0.92 16.54
CA GLN A 132 7.59 0.41 16.05
C GLN A 132 7.78 0.57 14.54
N LEU A 133 8.75 -0.13 13.96
CA LEU A 133 9.03 -0.19 12.52
C LEU A 133 8.21 -1.28 11.79
N ASN A 134 7.27 -1.95 12.46
CA ASN A 134 6.50 -3.08 11.93
C ASN A 134 7.37 -4.21 11.34
N ILE A 135 8.62 -4.33 11.78
CA ILE A 135 9.49 -5.50 11.51
C ILE A 135 9.01 -6.70 12.33
N LEU A 136 8.45 -6.43 13.52
CA LEU A 136 7.81 -7.41 14.36
C LEU A 136 6.32 -7.10 14.47
N SER A 137 5.49 -8.14 14.39
CA SER A 137 4.09 -8.05 14.80
C SER A 137 4.00 -7.91 16.32
N GLU A 138 2.82 -7.54 16.83
CA GLU A 138 2.55 -7.50 18.28
C GLU A 138 2.85 -8.86 18.93
N GLN A 139 2.40 -9.95 18.28
CA GLN A 139 2.67 -11.30 18.74
C GLN A 139 4.18 -11.63 18.72
N GLY A 140 4.90 -11.25 17.67
CA GLY A 140 6.34 -11.44 17.56
C GLY A 140 7.11 -10.67 18.64
N PHE A 141 6.75 -9.41 18.86
CA PHE A 141 7.31 -8.59 19.92
C PHE A 141 7.06 -9.19 21.31
N PHE A 142 5.84 -9.67 21.57
CA PHE A 142 5.49 -10.31 22.84
C PHE A 142 6.34 -11.57 23.11
N TYR A 143 6.41 -12.51 22.16
CA TYR A 143 7.15 -13.75 22.37
C TYR A 143 8.66 -13.58 22.38
N LEU A 144 9.23 -12.70 21.54
CA LEU A 144 10.66 -12.44 21.57
C LEU A 144 11.08 -11.70 22.84
N ASN A 145 10.23 -10.86 23.43
CA ASN A 145 10.50 -10.31 24.77
C ASN A 145 10.57 -11.41 25.84
N GLN A 146 9.68 -12.41 25.81
CA GLN A 146 9.78 -13.54 26.73
C GLN A 146 11.09 -14.32 26.54
N CYS A 147 11.51 -14.55 25.29
CA CYS A 147 12.81 -15.15 25.01
C CYS A 147 13.96 -14.30 25.56
N ARG A 148 13.92 -12.97 25.43
CA ARG A 148 14.94 -12.09 26.04
C ARG A 148 15.03 -12.29 27.55
N GLU A 149 13.89 -12.30 28.25
CA GLU A 149 13.85 -12.51 29.70
C GLU A 149 14.36 -13.89 30.10
N MET A 150 13.96 -14.94 29.37
CA MET A 150 14.47 -16.30 29.60
C MET A 150 15.98 -16.36 29.40
N ARG A 151 16.51 -15.81 28.30
CA ARG A 151 17.96 -15.76 28.01
C ARG A 151 18.74 -15.02 29.09
N ASN A 152 18.20 -13.93 29.62
CA ASN A 152 18.86 -13.17 30.68
C ASN A 152 18.91 -13.93 32.01
N ASN A 153 17.90 -14.75 32.30
CA ASN A 153 17.82 -15.54 33.53
C ASN A 153 18.47 -16.94 33.42
N ALA A 154 18.66 -17.43 32.19
CA ALA A 154 19.30 -18.71 31.86
C ALA A 154 20.83 -18.61 31.67
N SER A 155 21.34 -17.41 31.36
CA SER A 155 22.75 -17.20 31.03
C SER A 155 23.69 -17.39 32.23
N VAL A 156 24.80 -18.09 31.99
CA VAL A 156 25.91 -18.42 32.94
C VAL A 156 26.57 -17.19 33.58
N ALA A 157 26.30 -15.99 33.08
CA ALA A 157 26.90 -14.74 33.59
C ALA A 157 26.49 -14.40 35.05
N HIS A 158 25.42 -15.00 35.55
CA HIS A 158 24.98 -14.93 36.94
C HIS A 158 24.54 -16.34 37.41
N PRO A 159 24.57 -16.66 38.72
CA PRO A 159 24.02 -17.92 39.22
C PRO A 159 22.59 -18.09 38.72
N THR A 160 22.40 -19.06 37.83
CA THR A 160 21.19 -19.24 37.03
C THR A 160 20.02 -19.58 37.95
N LYS A 161 18.89 -18.89 37.82
CA LYS A 161 17.69 -19.15 38.65
C LYS A 161 16.73 -20.16 38.03
N ILE A 162 16.98 -20.57 36.78
CA ILE A 162 16.05 -21.37 35.97
C ILE A 162 16.83 -22.52 35.32
N GLU A 163 16.37 -23.75 35.56
CA GLU A 163 16.81 -24.94 34.82
C GLU A 163 16.03 -25.04 33.49
N ILE A 164 16.72 -25.46 32.43
CA ILE A 164 16.13 -25.56 31.09
C ILE A 164 16.06 -27.03 30.70
N ASP A 165 14.84 -27.53 30.49
CA ASP A 165 14.58 -28.86 29.93
C ASP A 165 14.45 -28.80 28.40
N ASP A 166 14.16 -29.95 27.79
CA ASP A 166 13.93 -30.07 26.34
C ASP A 166 12.77 -29.21 25.85
N ARG A 167 11.69 -29.10 26.64
CA ARG A 167 10.46 -28.37 26.27
C ARG A 167 10.70 -26.87 26.24
N GLU A 168 11.33 -26.34 27.28
CA GLU A 168 11.67 -24.93 27.38
C GLU A 168 12.65 -24.53 26.27
N LEU A 169 13.67 -25.38 26.01
CA LEU A 169 14.62 -25.17 24.92
C LEU A 169 13.93 -25.14 23.54
N ILE A 170 13.11 -26.15 23.23
CA ILE A 170 12.43 -26.23 21.93
C ILE A 170 11.40 -25.11 21.76
N THR A 171 10.69 -24.74 22.83
CA THR A 171 9.76 -23.59 22.81
C THR A 171 10.51 -22.29 22.53
N PHE A 172 11.67 -22.09 23.14
CA PHE A 172 12.54 -20.95 22.88
C PHE A 172 13.00 -20.90 21.42
N ILE A 173 13.51 -22.01 20.91
CA ILE A 173 13.99 -22.14 19.53
C ILE A 173 12.85 -21.90 18.55
N SER A 174 11.69 -22.50 18.77
CA SER A 174 10.51 -22.34 17.92
C SER A 174 10.10 -20.87 17.80
N ARG A 175 10.04 -20.14 18.92
CA ARG A 175 9.74 -18.70 18.93
C ARG A 175 10.78 -17.89 18.17
N CYS A 176 12.07 -18.18 18.36
CA CYS A 176 13.16 -17.53 17.63
C CYS A 176 13.06 -17.78 16.11
N CYS A 177 12.81 -19.04 15.72
CA CYS A 177 12.67 -19.43 14.32
C CYS A 177 11.46 -18.74 13.67
N LYS A 178 10.29 -18.82 14.33
CA LYS A 178 9.03 -18.30 13.80
C LYS A 178 8.98 -16.78 13.72
N TYR A 179 9.42 -16.07 14.76
CA TYR A 179 9.25 -14.62 14.86
C TYR A 179 10.52 -13.82 14.55
N GLY A 180 11.71 -14.42 14.62
CA GLY A 180 12.98 -13.75 14.35
C GLY A 180 13.64 -14.14 13.02
N LEU A 181 13.49 -15.39 12.56
CA LEU A 181 14.32 -15.97 11.50
C LEU A 181 13.54 -16.52 10.28
N SER A 182 12.22 -16.38 10.26
CA SER A 182 11.35 -16.90 9.20
C SER A 182 11.34 -16.05 7.93
N HIS A 183 10.87 -16.64 6.82
CA HIS A 183 10.86 -16.06 5.46
C HIS A 183 9.91 -14.87 5.28
N ASP A 184 8.87 -14.71 6.11
CA ASP A 184 7.83 -13.68 5.96
C ASP A 184 8.32 -12.24 6.12
N ASN A 185 9.63 -12.04 6.29
CA ASN A 185 10.28 -10.75 6.49
C ASN A 185 11.41 -10.48 5.49
N ALA A 186 11.38 -11.12 4.31
CA ALA A 186 12.29 -10.83 3.20
C ALA A 186 12.02 -9.47 2.52
N THR A 187 11.18 -8.62 3.10
CA THR A 187 10.98 -7.22 2.72
C THR A 187 12.31 -6.49 2.83
N LYS A 188 12.82 -6.06 1.69
CA LYS A 188 14.01 -5.19 1.64
C LYS A 188 13.53 -3.79 1.99
N GLY A 189 14.27 -3.10 2.86
CA GLY A 189 14.07 -1.67 3.02
C GLY A 189 14.56 -0.91 1.78
N ILE A 190 14.09 0.33 1.58
CA ILE A 190 14.64 1.22 0.56
C ILE A 190 15.79 2.04 1.12
N ASP A 191 16.80 2.28 0.29
CA ASP A 191 17.81 3.30 0.59
C ASP A 191 17.21 4.69 0.36
N MET A 192 16.91 5.41 1.45
CA MET A 192 16.32 6.74 1.42
C MET A 192 17.21 7.77 0.70
N LYS A 193 18.54 7.63 0.74
CA LYS A 193 19.45 8.55 0.03
C LYS A 193 19.35 8.35 -1.48
N VAL A 194 19.27 7.11 -1.92
CA VAL A 194 19.07 6.78 -3.35
C VAL A 194 17.69 7.25 -3.79
N PHE A 195 16.66 7.03 -2.97
CA PHE A 195 15.30 7.51 -3.24
C PHE A 195 15.24 9.04 -3.38
N ILE A 196 15.78 9.80 -2.42
CA ILE A 196 15.76 11.27 -2.44
C ILE A 196 16.58 11.81 -3.61
N SER A 197 17.79 11.29 -3.83
CA SER A 197 18.65 11.75 -4.94
C SER A 197 18.04 11.46 -6.32
N MET A 198 17.33 10.34 -6.47
CA MET A 198 16.56 10.04 -7.70
C MET A 198 15.45 11.08 -7.92
N LEU A 199 14.72 11.47 -6.87
CA LEU A 199 13.67 12.48 -7.03
C LEU A 199 14.25 13.83 -7.46
N GLU A 200 15.44 14.19 -6.98
CA GLU A 200 16.10 15.48 -7.28
C GLU A 200 16.82 15.50 -8.64
N ASN A 201 17.15 14.34 -9.20
CA ASN A 201 17.92 14.23 -10.43
C ASN A 201 17.09 14.57 -11.69
N GLU A 202 17.56 15.55 -12.46
CA GLU A 202 16.94 16.01 -13.72
C GLU A 202 16.99 14.97 -14.85
N THR A 203 17.88 13.99 -14.75
CA THR A 203 18.05 12.91 -15.75
C THR A 203 17.26 11.64 -15.41
N THR A 204 16.47 11.66 -14.32
CA THR A 204 15.64 10.52 -13.93
C THR A 204 14.63 10.17 -15.02
N THR A 205 14.67 8.91 -15.47
CA THR A 205 13.78 8.37 -16.51
C THR A 205 12.59 7.61 -15.92
N MET A 206 11.58 7.35 -16.74
CA MET A 206 10.43 6.52 -16.33
C MET A 206 10.85 5.09 -15.92
N ASP A 207 11.88 4.53 -16.56
CA ASP A 207 12.42 3.21 -16.19
C ASP A 207 13.06 3.22 -14.79
N ASN A 208 13.73 4.32 -14.42
CA ASN A 208 14.26 4.49 -13.07
C ASN A 208 13.12 4.56 -12.04
N LEU A 209 12.06 5.31 -12.34
CA LEU A 209 10.88 5.41 -11.48
C LEU A 209 10.14 4.06 -11.35
N SER A 210 10.01 3.30 -12.44
CA SER A 210 9.40 1.96 -12.42
C SER A 210 10.20 0.99 -11.55
N THR A 211 11.53 0.97 -11.72
CA THR A 211 12.42 0.12 -10.90
C THR A 211 12.32 0.46 -9.42
N MET A 212 12.26 1.75 -9.09
CA MET A 212 12.07 2.22 -7.72
C MET A 212 10.68 1.84 -7.20
N SER A 213 9.63 1.99 -8.02
CA SER A 213 8.26 1.61 -7.67
C SER A 213 8.16 0.13 -7.30
N ASP A 214 8.77 -0.76 -8.07
CA ASP A 214 8.76 -2.19 -7.81
C ASP A 214 9.56 -2.53 -6.54
N SER A 215 10.63 -1.79 -6.25
CA SER A 215 11.35 -1.92 -4.99
C SER A 215 10.47 -1.50 -3.80
N ILE A 216 9.74 -0.38 -3.92
CA ILE A 216 8.86 0.14 -2.87
C ILE A 216 7.68 -0.79 -2.58
N LYS A 217 7.05 -1.36 -3.61
CA LYS A 217 5.94 -2.32 -3.45
C LYS A 217 6.32 -3.56 -2.62
N ASN A 218 7.61 -3.89 -2.57
CA ASN A 218 8.15 -5.03 -1.83
C ASN A 218 8.74 -4.63 -0.46
N THR A 219 8.44 -3.42 0.03
CA THR A 219 8.87 -2.94 1.35
C THR A 219 7.76 -3.07 2.39
N PHE A 220 8.09 -2.83 3.66
CA PHE A 220 7.12 -2.81 4.75
C PHE A 220 6.08 -1.70 4.58
N ASP A 221 4.84 -1.94 5.01
CA ASP A 221 3.72 -0.99 4.94
C ASP A 221 4.07 0.41 5.49
N LEU A 222 4.84 0.49 6.57
CA LEU A 222 5.28 1.77 7.13
C LEU A 222 6.23 2.54 6.22
N GLN A 223 7.09 1.84 5.48
CA GLN A 223 7.95 2.47 4.48
C GLN A 223 7.13 2.94 3.29
N GLN A 224 6.21 2.11 2.79
CA GLN A 224 5.27 2.47 1.73
C GLN A 224 4.48 3.73 2.10
N GLU A 225 3.97 3.80 3.33
CA GLU A 225 3.25 4.95 3.86
C GLU A 225 4.15 6.20 3.97
N LEU A 226 5.38 6.06 4.50
CA LEU A 226 6.34 7.16 4.57
C LEU A 226 6.64 7.71 3.17
N VAL A 227 6.97 6.82 2.23
CA VAL A 227 7.29 7.20 0.86
C VAL A 227 6.14 7.99 0.26
N MET A 228 4.92 7.48 0.34
CA MET A 228 3.73 8.17 -0.20
C MET A 228 3.54 9.55 0.43
N LYS A 229 3.77 9.69 1.74
CA LYS A 229 3.76 10.98 2.45
C LYS A 229 4.85 11.94 1.95
N ILE A 230 6.06 11.45 1.69
CA ILE A 230 7.16 12.26 1.13
C ILE A 230 6.82 12.71 -0.28
N LEU A 231 6.35 11.81 -1.15
CA LEU A 231 5.99 12.14 -2.54
C LEU A 231 4.91 13.22 -2.58
N TYR A 232 3.85 13.07 -1.78
CA TYR A 232 2.81 14.07 -1.66
C TYR A 232 3.35 15.41 -1.14
N SER A 233 4.19 15.37 -0.11
CA SER A 233 4.77 16.57 0.49
C SER A 233 5.66 17.33 -0.49
N ASN A 234 6.55 16.63 -1.19
CA ASN A 234 7.43 17.21 -2.20
C ASN A 234 6.63 17.81 -3.35
N TYR A 235 5.56 17.17 -3.79
CA TYR A 235 4.75 17.68 -4.91
C TYR A 235 4.00 18.97 -4.57
N VAL A 236 3.46 19.05 -3.36
CA VAL A 236 2.67 20.19 -2.87
C VAL A 236 3.54 21.38 -2.47
N ASP A 237 4.76 21.12 -1.97
CA ASP A 237 5.69 22.15 -1.52
C ASP A 237 6.23 23.00 -2.69
N GLU A 238 5.98 24.31 -2.64
CA GLU A 238 6.43 25.25 -3.67
C GLU A 238 7.93 25.51 -3.65
N SER A 239 8.58 25.27 -2.51
CA SER A 239 10.04 25.39 -2.40
C SER A 239 10.77 24.22 -3.06
N SER A 240 10.06 23.12 -3.34
CA SER A 240 10.62 21.98 -4.05
C SER A 240 10.80 22.28 -5.54
N SER A 241 11.94 21.85 -6.10
CA SER A 241 12.25 22.05 -7.52
C SER A 241 11.20 21.40 -8.42
N THR A 242 11.00 21.96 -9.62
CA THR A 242 10.07 21.41 -10.63
C THR A 242 10.36 19.94 -10.92
N THR A 243 11.65 19.58 -11.04
CA THR A 243 12.12 18.20 -11.20
C THR A 243 11.65 17.30 -10.06
N LYS A 244 11.89 17.71 -8.81
CA LYS A 244 11.50 16.94 -7.62
C LYS A 244 10.00 16.74 -7.54
N ARG A 245 9.21 17.76 -7.88
CA ARG A 245 7.75 17.70 -7.93
C ARG A 245 7.27 16.72 -9.00
N ASN A 246 7.79 16.82 -10.22
CA ASN A 246 7.40 15.96 -11.33
C ASN A 246 7.75 14.49 -11.06
N ASN A 247 8.98 14.21 -10.65
CA ASN A 247 9.42 12.86 -10.29
C ASN A 247 8.58 12.28 -9.15
N SER A 248 8.22 13.11 -8.16
CA SER A 248 7.36 12.68 -7.05
C SER A 248 5.94 12.30 -7.50
N LEU A 249 5.35 13.08 -8.41
CA LEU A 249 4.03 12.80 -8.96
C LEU A 249 4.01 11.53 -9.81
N GLU A 250 4.98 11.36 -10.71
CA GLU A 250 5.06 10.19 -11.58
C GLU A 250 5.28 8.90 -10.77
N LEU A 251 6.16 8.93 -9.76
CA LEU A 251 6.32 7.79 -8.86
C LEU A 251 5.04 7.50 -8.07
N ALA A 252 4.35 8.52 -7.57
CA ALA A 252 3.08 8.33 -6.86
C ALA A 252 2.00 7.68 -7.74
N LYS A 253 1.96 8.00 -9.05
CA LYS A 253 1.05 7.34 -10.01
C LYS A 253 1.37 5.85 -10.15
N LEU A 254 2.65 5.48 -10.22
CA LEU A 254 3.09 4.07 -10.28
C LEU A 254 2.78 3.30 -8.99
N LEU A 255 2.70 4.00 -7.87
CA LEU A 255 2.42 3.46 -6.54
C LEU A 255 0.93 3.46 -6.16
N LYS A 256 0.01 3.78 -7.08
CA LYS A 256 -1.43 3.60 -6.85
C LYS A 256 -1.82 2.25 -6.23
N PRO A 257 -1.24 1.09 -6.62
CA PRO A 257 -1.63 -0.21 -6.07
C PRO A 257 -1.38 -0.40 -4.57
N ILE A 258 -0.52 0.43 -3.94
CA ILE A 258 -0.24 0.37 -2.50
C ILE A 258 -1.06 1.38 -1.68
N LEU A 259 -2.00 2.09 -2.30
CA LEU A 259 -2.87 3.01 -1.57
C LEU A 259 -3.73 2.24 -0.56
N THR A 260 -3.59 2.62 0.71
CA THR A 260 -4.40 2.12 1.83
C THR A 260 -5.21 3.26 2.44
N ASN A 261 -6.28 2.93 3.18
CA ASN A 261 -7.07 3.91 3.92
C ASN A 261 -6.21 4.81 4.82
N LYS A 262 -5.10 4.27 5.38
CA LYS A 262 -4.18 5.03 6.22
C LYS A 262 -3.42 6.10 5.43
N ILE A 263 -2.93 5.75 4.23
CA ILE A 263 -2.27 6.69 3.32
C ILE A 263 -3.25 7.76 2.86
N GLU A 264 -4.44 7.35 2.39
CA GLU A 264 -5.49 8.27 1.93
C GLU A 264 -5.89 9.27 3.03
N THR A 265 -6.14 8.78 4.24
CA THR A 265 -6.48 9.65 5.39
C THR A 265 -5.38 10.68 5.64
N SER A 266 -4.11 10.28 5.59
CA SER A 266 -2.99 11.21 5.79
C SER A 266 -2.90 12.30 4.71
N PHE A 267 -3.27 11.97 3.47
CA PHE A 267 -3.36 12.95 2.39
C PHE A 267 -4.51 13.92 2.60
N ILE A 268 -5.69 13.40 2.97
CA ILE A 268 -6.88 14.21 3.26
C ILE A 268 -6.62 15.17 4.42
N GLU A 269 -6.04 14.69 5.52
CA GLU A 269 -5.69 15.52 6.67
C GLU A 269 -4.75 16.66 6.29
N LYS A 270 -3.69 16.36 5.53
CA LYS A 270 -2.75 17.38 5.09
C LYS A 270 -3.37 18.32 4.05
N HIS A 271 -4.20 17.83 3.14
CA HIS A 271 -4.96 18.65 2.19
C HIS A 271 -5.86 19.67 2.91
N ASN A 272 -6.69 19.20 3.84
CA ASN A 272 -7.60 20.06 4.60
C ASN A 272 -6.85 21.13 5.40
N ARG A 273 -5.67 20.81 5.95
CA ARG A 273 -4.82 21.81 6.63
C ARG A 273 -4.39 22.95 5.71
N LEU A 274 -4.08 22.67 4.44
CA LEU A 274 -3.71 23.72 3.47
C LEU A 274 -4.87 24.68 3.23
N SER A 275 -6.09 24.14 3.13
CA SER A 275 -7.31 24.96 2.99
C SER A 275 -7.56 25.83 4.21
N VAL A 276 -7.32 25.32 5.42
CA VAL A 276 -7.47 26.07 6.68
C VAL A 276 -6.45 27.21 6.79
N ILE A 277 -5.20 26.98 6.35
CA ILE A 277 -4.12 27.99 6.37
C ILE A 277 -4.36 29.07 5.28
N GLY A 278 -5.20 28.79 4.30
CA GLY A 278 -5.51 29.72 3.21
C GLY A 278 -4.47 29.71 2.08
N ASP A 279 -3.63 28.68 2.01
CA ASP A 279 -2.66 28.53 0.93
C ASP A 279 -3.35 28.01 -0.33
N THR A 280 -3.83 28.95 -1.14
CA THR A 280 -4.62 28.66 -2.35
C THR A 280 -3.82 27.94 -3.43
N THR A 281 -2.52 28.20 -3.53
CA THR A 281 -1.65 27.60 -4.55
C THR A 281 -1.26 26.18 -4.16
N ALA A 282 -0.88 25.94 -2.90
CA ALA A 282 -0.66 24.59 -2.38
C ALA A 282 -1.95 23.74 -2.41
N SER A 283 -3.11 24.34 -2.11
CA SER A 283 -4.41 23.66 -2.21
C SER A 283 -4.75 23.29 -3.67
N SER A 284 -4.45 24.16 -4.62
CA SER A 284 -4.61 23.88 -6.06
C SER A 284 -3.68 22.73 -6.52
N THR A 285 -2.43 22.77 -6.10
CA THR A 285 -1.45 21.71 -6.39
C THR A 285 -1.87 20.39 -5.76
N SER A 286 -2.31 20.41 -4.50
CA SER A 286 -2.83 19.22 -3.81
C SER A 286 -4.01 18.60 -4.55
N ARG A 287 -4.98 19.39 -5.05
CA ARG A 287 -6.08 18.86 -5.89
C ARG A 287 -5.57 18.17 -7.16
N LYS A 288 -4.56 18.73 -7.84
CA LYS A 288 -3.93 18.08 -9.00
C LYS A 288 -3.26 16.75 -8.64
N PHE A 289 -2.71 16.64 -7.43
CA PHE A 289 -2.17 15.38 -6.94
C PHE A 289 -3.27 14.34 -6.80
N PHE A 290 -4.34 14.67 -6.04
CA PHE A 290 -5.50 13.81 -5.83
C PHE A 290 -6.08 13.32 -7.15
N GLU A 291 -6.22 14.22 -8.12
CA GLU A 291 -6.64 13.87 -9.48
C GLU A 291 -5.71 12.88 -10.17
N SER A 292 -4.41 13.17 -10.18
CA SER A 292 -3.41 12.32 -10.83
C SER A 292 -3.40 10.90 -10.26
N ILE A 293 -3.67 10.78 -8.95
CA ILE A 293 -3.72 9.49 -8.26
C ILE A 293 -5.12 8.85 -8.15
N GLY A 294 -6.17 9.47 -8.72
CA GLY A 294 -7.51 8.88 -8.76
C GLY A 294 -8.33 9.04 -7.48
N LEU A 295 -8.00 10.02 -6.63
CA LEU A 295 -8.59 10.25 -5.32
C LEU A 295 -9.55 11.45 -5.26
N LEU A 296 -10.03 11.99 -6.39
CA LEU A 296 -10.96 13.14 -6.36
C LEU A 296 -12.23 12.87 -5.53
N ASN A 297 -12.71 11.63 -5.46
CA ASN A 297 -13.87 11.30 -4.63
C ASN A 297 -13.64 11.45 -3.12
N ARG A 298 -12.37 11.56 -2.69
CA ARG A 298 -11.99 11.74 -1.28
C ARG A 298 -11.99 13.19 -0.82
N LEU A 299 -12.15 14.15 -1.73
CA LEU A 299 -12.29 15.55 -1.39
C LEU A 299 -13.66 15.82 -0.73
N ASN A 300 -13.82 16.99 -0.12
CA ASN A 300 -15.10 17.39 0.45
C ASN A 300 -16.12 17.76 -0.66
N ASP A 301 -17.40 17.80 -0.31
CA ASP A 301 -18.47 18.03 -1.28
C ASP A 301 -18.40 19.42 -1.94
N VAL A 302 -17.93 20.43 -1.21
CA VAL A 302 -17.76 21.79 -1.75
C VAL A 302 -16.75 21.79 -2.90
N GLU A 303 -15.64 21.10 -2.74
CA GLU A 303 -14.62 20.97 -3.78
C GLU A 303 -15.07 20.12 -4.95
N LYS A 304 -15.78 19.01 -4.70
CA LYS A 304 -16.37 18.19 -5.78
C LYS A 304 -17.30 19.02 -6.66
N VAL A 305 -18.20 19.79 -6.03
CA VAL A 305 -19.11 20.71 -6.71
C VAL A 305 -18.32 21.75 -7.52
N ALA A 306 -17.29 22.36 -6.94
CA ALA A 306 -16.46 23.35 -7.63
C ALA A 306 -15.69 22.77 -8.83
N ILE A 307 -15.19 21.53 -8.71
CA ILE A 307 -14.49 20.82 -9.80
C ILE A 307 -15.45 20.58 -10.97
N PHE A 308 -16.65 20.07 -10.69
CA PHE A 308 -17.67 19.87 -11.72
C PHE A 308 -18.09 21.18 -12.38
N LYS A 309 -18.44 22.21 -11.60
CA LYS A 309 -18.84 23.52 -12.15
C LYS A 309 -17.79 24.07 -13.09
N LYS A 310 -16.52 24.04 -12.69
CA LYS A 310 -15.44 24.52 -13.54
C LYS A 310 -15.35 23.74 -14.86
N ALA A 311 -15.44 22.41 -14.81
CA ALA A 311 -15.36 21.58 -16.02
C ALA A 311 -16.58 21.76 -16.93
N ILE A 312 -17.78 21.89 -16.35
CA ILE A 312 -19.03 22.15 -17.06
C ILE A 312 -18.97 23.51 -17.75
N THR A 313 -18.59 24.58 -17.04
CA THR A 313 -18.44 25.92 -17.62
C THR A 313 -17.43 25.92 -18.77
N GLN A 314 -16.26 25.29 -18.58
CA GLN A 314 -15.24 25.20 -19.64
C GLN A 314 -15.73 24.46 -20.89
N LEU A 315 -16.50 23.38 -20.70
CA LEU A 315 -17.10 22.66 -21.81
C LEU A 315 -18.17 23.51 -22.52
N THR A 316 -19.05 24.18 -21.77
CA THR A 316 -20.05 25.09 -22.33
C THR A 316 -19.40 26.21 -23.14
N ASP A 317 -18.35 26.85 -22.61
CA ASP A 317 -17.62 27.91 -23.29
C ASP A 317 -16.97 27.40 -24.59
N ALA A 318 -16.40 26.19 -24.57
CA ALA A 318 -15.83 25.57 -25.76
C ALA A 318 -16.89 25.23 -26.81
N HIS A 319 -18.07 24.78 -26.38
CA HIS A 319 -19.20 24.45 -27.25
C HIS A 319 -19.79 25.68 -27.95
N LEU A 320 -19.91 26.80 -27.23
CA LEU A 320 -20.44 28.06 -27.74
C LEU A 320 -19.39 28.92 -28.48
N GLY A 321 -18.11 28.60 -28.31
CA GLY A 321 -17.00 29.33 -28.91
C GLY A 321 -16.84 29.10 -30.42
N LEU A 322 -16.03 29.95 -31.04
CA LEU A 322 -15.57 29.73 -32.43
C LEU A 322 -14.71 28.46 -32.50
N ASN A 323 -14.81 27.71 -33.61
CA ASN A 323 -14.13 26.43 -33.82
C ASN A 323 -14.43 25.38 -32.73
N ASN A 324 -15.66 25.37 -32.20
CA ASN A 324 -16.08 24.46 -31.15
C ASN A 324 -15.73 22.99 -31.45
N PHE A 325 -15.96 22.49 -32.66
CA PHE A 325 -15.67 21.08 -33.01
C PHE A 325 -14.20 20.68 -32.83
N TYR A 326 -13.27 21.64 -32.91
CA TYR A 326 -11.84 21.37 -32.66
C TYR A 326 -11.49 21.44 -31.17
N ASN A 327 -12.09 22.37 -30.43
CA ASN A 327 -11.74 22.65 -29.04
C ASN A 327 -12.49 21.77 -28.02
N GLU A 328 -13.75 21.46 -28.32
CA GLU A 328 -14.68 20.71 -27.47
C GLU A 328 -14.17 19.34 -26.99
N PRO A 329 -13.47 18.50 -27.80
CA PRO A 329 -13.04 17.16 -27.39
C PRO A 329 -12.22 17.12 -26.10
N VAL A 330 -11.28 18.05 -25.90
CA VAL A 330 -10.42 18.07 -24.71
C VAL A 330 -11.23 18.37 -23.44
N PHE A 331 -12.26 19.22 -23.55
CA PHE A 331 -13.13 19.54 -22.43
C PHE A 331 -14.17 18.44 -22.16
N ALA A 332 -14.63 17.76 -23.21
CA ALA A 332 -15.51 16.59 -23.09
C ALA A 332 -14.80 15.44 -22.36
N GLU A 333 -13.58 15.10 -22.79
CA GLU A 333 -12.72 14.11 -22.13
C GLU A 333 -12.48 14.48 -20.67
N ARG A 334 -12.17 15.76 -20.40
CA ARG A 334 -11.95 16.26 -19.05
C ARG A 334 -13.16 16.04 -18.14
N LEU A 335 -14.35 16.42 -18.59
CA LEU A 335 -15.57 16.26 -17.79
C LEU A 335 -15.89 14.77 -17.58
N TYR A 336 -15.65 13.94 -18.59
CA TYR A 336 -15.81 12.49 -18.50
C TYR A 336 -14.89 11.87 -17.45
N GLU A 337 -13.59 12.19 -17.46
CA GLU A 337 -12.63 11.68 -16.46
C GLU A 337 -12.99 12.12 -15.03
N ILE A 338 -13.46 13.36 -14.86
CA ILE A 338 -13.98 13.84 -13.57
C ILE A 338 -15.19 13.01 -13.13
N SER A 339 -16.14 12.74 -14.04
CA SER A 339 -17.34 11.96 -13.75
C SER A 339 -17.05 10.51 -13.37
N LYS A 340 -15.95 9.93 -13.87
CA LYS A 340 -15.48 8.60 -13.46
C LYS A 340 -14.85 8.59 -12.07
N GLN A 341 -14.13 9.64 -11.71
CA GLN A 341 -13.46 9.70 -10.41
C GLN A 341 -14.40 10.13 -9.29
N ILE A 342 -15.37 11.01 -9.54
CA ILE A 342 -16.30 11.52 -8.53
C ILE A 342 -17.67 10.85 -8.72
N THR A 343 -17.85 9.71 -8.04
CA THR A 343 -19.10 8.94 -8.07
C THR A 343 -19.65 8.70 -6.65
N PRO A 344 -20.93 9.00 -6.38
CA PRO A 344 -21.91 9.61 -7.30
C PRO A 344 -21.64 11.10 -7.55
N ILE A 345 -22.13 11.62 -8.68
CA ILE A 345 -22.13 13.06 -8.99
C ILE A 345 -22.94 13.79 -7.91
N PRO A 346 -22.45 14.92 -7.34
CA PRO A 346 -23.19 15.70 -6.35
C PRO A 346 -24.58 16.10 -6.87
N GLU A 347 -25.63 15.92 -6.06
CA GLU A 347 -27.02 16.08 -6.53
C GLU A 347 -27.31 17.47 -7.10
N ILE A 348 -26.74 18.50 -6.49
CA ILE A 348 -26.89 19.90 -6.93
C ILE A 348 -26.28 20.17 -8.32
N ILE A 349 -25.37 19.32 -8.77
CA ILE A 349 -24.69 19.43 -10.07
C ILE A 349 -25.44 18.68 -11.17
N ILE A 350 -26.23 17.65 -10.83
CA ILE A 350 -26.87 16.76 -11.80
C ILE A 350 -27.64 17.55 -12.90
N PRO A 351 -28.47 18.55 -12.58
CA PRO A 351 -29.18 19.31 -13.61
C PRO A 351 -28.25 19.94 -14.66
N GLU A 352 -27.26 20.71 -14.19
CA GLU A 352 -26.31 21.44 -15.03
C GLU A 352 -25.43 20.48 -15.84
N TYR A 353 -24.97 19.40 -15.20
CA TYR A 353 -24.18 18.35 -15.84
C TYR A 353 -24.94 17.69 -16.99
N VAL A 354 -26.17 17.21 -16.73
CA VAL A 354 -26.98 16.50 -17.72
C VAL A 354 -27.38 17.42 -18.87
N GLU A 355 -27.76 18.66 -18.58
CA GLU A 355 -28.14 19.64 -19.60
C GLU A 355 -26.97 19.93 -20.56
N VAL A 356 -25.77 20.17 -20.03
CA VAL A 356 -24.60 20.50 -20.86
C VAL A 356 -24.16 19.31 -21.70
N ILE A 357 -24.06 18.10 -21.14
CA ILE A 357 -23.67 16.92 -21.93
C ILE A 357 -24.71 16.58 -22.99
N PHE A 358 -26.01 16.75 -22.69
CA PHE A 358 -27.09 16.50 -23.65
C PHE A 358 -27.08 17.52 -24.79
N THR A 359 -26.87 18.79 -24.46
CA THR A 359 -26.76 19.87 -25.46
C THR A 359 -25.55 19.65 -26.38
N CYS A 360 -24.37 19.34 -25.82
CA CYS A 360 -23.18 19.06 -26.62
C CYS A 360 -23.35 17.80 -27.48
N TYR A 361 -24.01 16.76 -26.95
CA TYR A 361 -24.32 15.53 -27.69
C TYR A 361 -25.21 15.78 -28.92
N LEU A 362 -26.20 16.68 -28.81
CA LEU A 362 -27.07 17.07 -29.92
C LEU A 362 -26.39 18.00 -30.94
N GLY A 363 -25.30 18.66 -30.54
CA GLY A 363 -24.54 19.59 -31.38
C GLY A 363 -25.24 20.93 -31.63
N ASN A 364 -24.53 21.81 -32.34
CA ASN A 364 -25.03 23.13 -32.72
C ASN A 364 -25.72 23.08 -34.10
N ASP A 365 -26.07 24.22 -34.68
CA ASP A 365 -26.78 24.27 -35.98
C ASP A 365 -25.93 23.79 -37.18
N TYR A 366 -24.61 23.68 -37.00
CA TYR A 366 -23.66 23.29 -38.06
C TYR A 366 -23.25 21.81 -37.99
N GLY A 367 -23.43 21.15 -36.84
CA GLY A 367 -23.02 19.75 -36.68
C GLY A 367 -22.68 19.35 -35.24
N VAL A 368 -21.94 18.24 -35.12
CA VAL A 368 -21.44 17.67 -33.85
C VAL A 368 -19.93 17.54 -33.86
N SER A 369 -19.33 17.58 -32.67
CA SER A 369 -17.93 17.25 -32.49
C SER A 369 -17.73 15.73 -32.48
N ASN A 370 -17.32 15.16 -33.63
CA ASN A 370 -17.13 13.70 -33.78
C ASN A 370 -16.14 13.12 -32.75
N ASN A 371 -15.07 13.86 -32.45
CA ASN A 371 -14.05 13.42 -31.49
C ASN A 371 -14.53 13.49 -30.04
N ALA A 372 -15.59 14.25 -29.73
CA ALA A 372 -16.17 14.35 -28.40
C ALA A 372 -17.33 13.36 -28.17
N MET A 373 -17.91 12.84 -29.25
CA MET A 373 -19.16 12.07 -29.25
C MET A 373 -19.12 10.82 -28.35
N SER A 374 -17.99 10.11 -28.32
CA SER A 374 -17.83 8.92 -27.46
C SER A 374 -17.95 9.27 -25.97
N TYR A 375 -17.32 10.36 -25.53
CA TYR A 375 -17.37 10.81 -24.14
C TYR A 375 -18.80 11.18 -23.72
N TYR A 376 -19.55 11.90 -24.56
CA TYR A 376 -20.94 12.24 -24.27
C TYR A 376 -21.84 11.00 -24.20
N LYS A 377 -21.68 10.07 -25.14
CA LYS A 377 -22.44 8.82 -25.16
C LYS A 377 -22.21 8.04 -23.87
N ASP A 378 -20.95 7.91 -23.44
CA ASP A 378 -20.63 7.20 -22.20
C ASP A 378 -21.18 7.92 -20.96
N MET A 379 -21.09 9.26 -20.89
CA MET A 379 -21.66 10.03 -19.77
C MET A 379 -23.18 9.90 -19.69
N LEU A 380 -23.87 10.00 -20.83
CA LEU A 380 -25.33 9.88 -20.92
C LEU A 380 -25.81 8.45 -20.62
N LYS A 381 -25.07 7.42 -21.04
CA LYS A 381 -25.40 6.02 -20.72
C LYS A 381 -25.25 5.68 -19.23
N ASN A 382 -24.33 6.34 -18.54
CA ASN A 382 -24.02 6.08 -17.13
C ASN A 382 -24.72 7.05 -16.18
N LEU A 383 -25.82 7.70 -16.60
CA LEU A 383 -26.62 8.53 -15.72
C LEU A 383 -27.23 7.74 -14.57
N THR A 384 -27.21 8.33 -13.38
CA THR A 384 -27.93 7.80 -12.21
C THR A 384 -29.45 7.90 -12.43
N PRO A 385 -30.29 7.22 -11.63
CA PRO A 385 -31.75 7.37 -11.73
C PRO A 385 -32.22 8.83 -11.66
N LYS A 386 -31.60 9.66 -10.82
CA LYS A 386 -31.88 11.11 -10.76
C LYS A 386 -31.51 11.83 -12.06
N GLY A 387 -30.38 11.47 -12.67
CA GLY A 387 -29.98 12.02 -13.97
C GLY A 387 -30.93 11.63 -15.11
N LEU A 388 -31.41 10.37 -15.10
CA LEU A 388 -32.40 9.87 -16.05
C LEU A 388 -33.77 10.55 -15.87
N GLU A 389 -34.21 10.76 -14.63
CA GLU A 389 -35.42 11.54 -14.35
C GLU A 389 -35.29 12.96 -14.90
N PHE A 390 -34.15 13.62 -14.62
CA PHE A 390 -33.89 14.98 -15.10
C PHE A 390 -33.87 15.07 -16.63
N ILE A 391 -33.18 14.16 -17.35
CA ILE A 391 -33.12 14.25 -18.82
C ILE A 391 -34.51 14.04 -19.46
N PHE A 392 -35.35 13.17 -18.90
CA PHE A 392 -36.71 12.98 -19.38
C PHE A 392 -37.58 14.21 -19.12
N ASP A 393 -37.50 14.79 -17.92
CA ASP A 393 -38.13 16.08 -17.61
C ASP A 393 -37.68 17.19 -18.54
N TYR A 394 -36.38 17.23 -18.85
CA TYR A 394 -35.79 18.24 -19.71
C TYR A 394 -36.32 18.12 -21.15
N ILE A 395 -36.36 16.90 -21.70
CA ILE A 395 -36.92 16.65 -23.04
C ILE A 395 -38.40 17.01 -23.09
N GLU A 396 -39.17 16.65 -22.06
CA GLU A 396 -40.61 16.90 -22.00
C GLU A 396 -40.95 18.40 -21.95
N LYS A 397 -40.22 19.16 -21.12
CA LYS A 397 -40.46 20.60 -20.87
C LYS A 397 -39.93 21.50 -21.98
N ASN A 398 -38.89 21.09 -22.72
CA ASN A 398 -38.25 21.91 -23.76
C ASN A 398 -38.78 21.59 -25.16
N GLU A 399 -40.11 21.63 -25.34
CA GLU A 399 -40.77 21.24 -26.61
C GLU A 399 -40.23 21.98 -27.85
N GLN A 400 -39.92 23.27 -27.72
CA GLN A 400 -39.39 24.07 -28.82
C GLN A 400 -37.99 23.61 -29.24
N LEU A 401 -37.12 23.29 -28.28
CA LEU A 401 -35.79 22.75 -28.53
C LEU A 401 -35.91 21.41 -29.25
N ILE A 402 -36.73 20.50 -28.71
CA ILE A 402 -36.93 19.16 -29.28
C ILE A 402 -37.54 19.24 -30.68
N SER A 403 -38.49 20.14 -30.92
CA SER A 403 -39.06 20.36 -32.26
C SER A 403 -38.01 20.77 -33.29
N LYS A 404 -37.05 21.65 -32.90
CA LYS A 404 -35.92 22.02 -33.77
C LYS A 404 -34.97 20.85 -34.03
N VAL A 405 -34.69 20.04 -33.00
CA VAL A 405 -33.88 18.81 -33.10
C VAL A 405 -34.52 17.84 -34.09
N LEU A 406 -35.84 17.61 -33.99
CA LEU A 406 -36.57 16.70 -34.87
C LEU A 406 -36.67 17.20 -36.33
N ALA A 407 -36.67 18.51 -36.54
CA ALA A 407 -36.66 19.11 -37.87
C ALA A 407 -35.35 18.88 -38.63
N THR A 408 -34.26 18.58 -37.90
CA THR A 408 -32.93 18.35 -38.48
C THR A 408 -32.64 16.84 -38.54
N PRO A 409 -32.54 16.21 -39.73
CA PRO A 409 -32.51 14.74 -39.85
C PRO A 409 -31.40 14.05 -39.05
N TRP A 410 -30.18 14.61 -39.06
CA TRP A 410 -29.05 14.02 -38.33
C TRP A 410 -29.18 14.19 -36.81
N LYS A 411 -29.73 15.31 -36.32
CA LYS A 411 -30.04 15.52 -34.89
C LYS A 411 -31.14 14.57 -34.42
N LYS A 412 -32.18 14.37 -35.24
CA LYS A 412 -33.22 13.38 -34.99
C LYS A 412 -32.62 11.98 -34.82
N ALA A 413 -31.72 11.57 -35.72
CA ALA A 413 -31.07 10.27 -35.63
C ALA A 413 -30.27 10.11 -34.32
N ILE A 414 -29.54 11.14 -33.90
CA ILE A 414 -28.79 11.15 -32.62
C ILE A 414 -29.74 10.98 -31.42
N LEU A 415 -30.84 11.75 -31.40
CA LEU A 415 -31.82 11.66 -30.31
C LEU A 415 -32.51 10.28 -30.26
N VAL A 416 -32.89 9.72 -31.42
CA VAL A 416 -33.50 8.38 -31.53
C VAL A 416 -32.55 7.33 -30.94
N VAL A 417 -31.28 7.35 -31.33
CA VAL A 417 -30.28 6.39 -30.81
C VAL A 417 -30.18 6.48 -29.29
N LEU A 418 -30.16 7.68 -28.71
CA LEU A 418 -30.11 7.86 -27.26
C LEU A 418 -31.35 7.31 -26.55
N VAL A 419 -32.54 7.60 -27.09
CA VAL A 419 -33.82 7.14 -26.55
C VAL A 419 -33.96 5.62 -26.68
N GLU A 420 -33.47 5.01 -27.76
CA GLU A 420 -33.38 3.56 -27.95
C GLU A 420 -32.41 2.91 -26.96
N ASP A 421 -31.22 3.51 -26.79
CA ASP A 421 -30.24 3.08 -25.79
C ASP A 421 -30.88 3.04 -24.39
N TYR A 422 -31.64 4.08 -24.00
CA TYR A 422 -32.39 4.07 -22.73
C TYR A 422 -33.51 3.03 -22.69
N ALA A 423 -34.28 2.86 -23.76
CA ALA A 423 -35.37 1.88 -23.79
C ALA A 423 -34.87 0.43 -23.67
N SER A 424 -33.63 0.17 -24.11
CA SER A 424 -32.97 -1.13 -23.95
C SER A 424 -32.31 -1.34 -22.58
N SER A 425 -32.23 -0.29 -21.75
CA SER A 425 -31.57 -0.33 -20.45
C SER A 425 -32.44 -0.98 -19.38
N SER A 426 -31.88 -1.97 -18.68
CA SER A 426 -32.53 -2.61 -17.52
C SER A 426 -32.49 -1.76 -16.25
N LEU A 427 -31.92 -0.55 -16.31
CA LEU A 427 -31.72 0.33 -15.14
C LEU A 427 -32.88 1.30 -14.90
N LEU A 428 -33.87 1.35 -15.79
CA LEU A 428 -35.02 2.23 -15.64
C LEU A 428 -36.01 1.72 -14.60
N THR A 429 -36.54 2.63 -13.78
CA THR A 429 -37.71 2.35 -12.94
C THR A 429 -38.99 2.33 -13.79
N ARG A 430 -40.06 1.69 -13.29
CA ARG A 430 -41.36 1.66 -14.00
C ARG A 430 -41.91 3.06 -14.34
N ALA A 431 -41.70 4.04 -13.47
CA ALA A 431 -42.12 5.42 -13.71
C ALA A 431 -41.32 6.05 -14.87
N GLN A 432 -40.01 5.80 -14.90
CA GLN A 432 -39.12 6.25 -15.96
C GLN A 432 -39.42 5.56 -17.30
N GLU A 433 -39.71 4.25 -17.30
CA GLU A 433 -40.16 3.54 -18.50
C GLU A 433 -41.43 4.15 -19.09
N ASN A 434 -42.42 4.45 -18.25
CA ASN A 434 -43.66 5.10 -18.69
C ASN A 434 -43.39 6.48 -19.26
N LYS A 435 -42.58 7.30 -18.59
CA LYS A 435 -42.20 8.63 -19.07
C LYS A 435 -41.45 8.58 -20.40
N LEU A 436 -40.55 7.61 -20.57
CA LEU A 436 -39.86 7.38 -21.83
C LEU A 436 -40.83 6.97 -22.95
N ARG A 437 -41.84 6.13 -22.67
CA ARG A 437 -42.90 5.79 -23.64
C ARG A 437 -43.73 7.01 -24.03
N GLU A 438 -44.07 7.87 -23.08
CA GLU A 438 -44.79 9.12 -23.34
C GLU A 438 -43.97 10.06 -24.23
N ILE A 439 -42.66 10.20 -23.98
CA ILE A 439 -41.74 10.96 -24.82
C ILE A 439 -41.69 10.40 -26.25
N LYS A 440 -41.53 9.08 -26.40
CA LYS A 440 -41.54 8.41 -27.72
C LYS A 440 -42.83 8.68 -28.48
N HIS A 441 -43.96 8.53 -27.81
CA HIS A 441 -45.28 8.79 -28.39
C HIS A 441 -45.45 10.26 -28.79
N LYS A 442 -45.10 11.20 -27.90
CA LYS A 442 -45.23 12.65 -28.12
C LYS A 442 -44.42 13.13 -29.32
N TYR A 443 -43.20 12.62 -29.50
CA TYR A 443 -42.27 13.09 -30.52
C TYR A 443 -42.15 12.18 -31.74
N SER A 444 -42.85 11.04 -31.76
CA SER A 444 -42.81 10.05 -32.85
C SER A 444 -41.36 9.61 -33.18
N ILE A 445 -40.63 9.24 -32.13
CA ILE A 445 -39.23 8.78 -32.15
C ILE A 445 -39.05 7.41 -31.52
#